data_AF-A0AAV4WVC4-F1
#
_entry.id   AF-A0AAV4WVC4-F1
#
_cell.length_a   1.000
_cell.length_b   1.000
_cell.length_c   1.000
_cell.angle_alpha   90.00
_cell.angle_beta   90.00
_cell.angle_gamma   90.00
#
_symmetry.space_group_name_H-M   'P 1'
#
loop_
_entity.id
_entity.type
_entity.pdbx_description
1 polymer ?
#
loop_
_entity_poly.entity_id
_entity_poly.type
_entity_poly.pdbx_seq_one_letter_code
_entity_poly.pdbx_strand_id
1 'polypeptide(L)'
;MGQSRRHLLCVLIGYLVSYRLTLGCYQFPADVKDPCMDKECHFGSKCRPSLDGRTAECMCPEKCANYGDSRGSRPVCGSDGRDYPNVCELEKAACKQMREITIKYQGHCGECYFFTSVICFQGNHIAVFSDSK
;
A
#
# COMPACT_ATOMS: atom_id res chain seq x y z
N MET A 1 -45.20 -21.27 -25.61
CA MET A 1 -44.01 -22.07 -26.04
C MET A 1 -43.06 -21.19 -26.88
N GLY A 2 -42.32 -20.25 -26.26
CA GLY A 2 -41.54 -19.25 -27.01
C GLY A 2 -40.25 -18.71 -26.35
N GLN A 3 -39.84 -19.24 -25.19
CA GLN A 3 -38.67 -18.73 -24.44
C GLN A 3 -37.36 -19.50 -24.75
N SER A 4 -37.44 -20.73 -25.27
CA SER A 4 -36.27 -21.63 -25.37
C SER A 4 -35.40 -21.41 -26.62
N ARG A 5 -35.97 -20.94 -27.73
CA ARG A 5 -35.23 -20.73 -28.99
C ARG A 5 -34.41 -19.44 -29.02
N ARG A 6 -34.84 -18.41 -28.27
CA ARG A 6 -34.11 -17.13 -28.14
C ARG A 6 -32.87 -17.27 -27.25
N HIS A 7 -32.92 -18.11 -26.23
CA HIS A 7 -31.75 -18.45 -25.39
C HIS A 7 -30.66 -19.19 -26.17
N LEU A 8 -31.03 -20.13 -27.04
CA LEU A 8 -30.06 -20.89 -27.83
C LEU A 8 -29.31 -19.99 -28.83
N LEU A 9 -29.99 -19.01 -29.42
CA LEU A 9 -29.40 -18.02 -30.31
C LEU A 9 -28.40 -17.09 -29.59
N CYS A 10 -28.70 -16.64 -28.36
CA CYS A 10 -27.75 -15.86 -27.57
C CYS A 10 -26.50 -16.65 -27.18
N VAL A 11 -26.63 -17.95 -26.87
CA VAL A 11 -25.48 -18.81 -26.53
C VAL A 11 -24.60 -19.08 -27.74
N LEU A 12 -25.18 -19.30 -28.93
CA LEU A 12 -24.44 -19.54 -30.16
C LEU A 12 -23.76 -18.27 -30.71
N ILE A 13 -24.41 -17.11 -30.59
CA ILE A 13 -23.79 -15.82 -30.93
C ILE A 13 -22.70 -15.48 -29.91
N GLY A 14 -22.91 -15.78 -28.62
CA GLY A 14 -21.86 -15.69 -27.59
C GLY A 14 -20.65 -16.56 -27.94
N TYR A 15 -20.85 -17.81 -28.37
CA TYR A 15 -19.78 -18.71 -28.81
C TYR A 15 -19.01 -18.16 -30.01
N LEU A 16 -19.69 -17.62 -31.03
CA LEU A 16 -19.04 -17.10 -32.24
C LEU A 16 -18.34 -15.75 -32.01
N VAL A 17 -18.83 -14.92 -31.10
CA VAL A 17 -18.22 -13.62 -30.73
C VAL A 17 -17.09 -13.80 -29.69
N SER A 18 -17.06 -14.93 -28.96
CA SER A 18 -15.95 -15.28 -28.04
C SER A 18 -14.65 -15.64 -28.78
N TYR A 19 -14.73 -16.15 -30.01
CA TYR A 19 -13.56 -16.67 -30.73
C TYR A 19 -12.63 -15.60 -31.33
N ARG A 20 -13.02 -14.31 -31.31
CA ARG A 20 -12.29 -13.26 -32.03
C ARG A 20 -12.19 -11.93 -31.26
N LEU A 21 -12.33 -11.88 -29.92
CA LEU A 21 -12.21 -10.61 -29.17
C LEU A 21 -11.86 -10.67 -27.67
N THR A 22 -11.23 -11.74 -27.17
CA THR A 22 -10.49 -11.65 -25.89
C THR A 22 -9.02 -11.37 -26.21
N LEU A 23 -8.60 -10.13 -26.49
CA LEU A 23 -8.15 -9.17 -25.48
C LEU A 23 -7.68 -9.86 -24.19
N GLY A 24 -6.40 -9.69 -23.86
CA GLY A 24 -5.73 -10.24 -22.68
C GLY A 24 -6.35 -9.77 -21.38
N CYS A 25 -7.47 -10.38 -21.00
CA CYS A 25 -8.00 -10.35 -19.66
C CYS A 25 -7.51 -11.63 -18.98
N TYR A 26 -6.45 -11.52 -18.19
CA TYR A 26 -6.09 -12.57 -17.24
C TYR A 26 -7.27 -12.75 -16.29
N GLN A 27 -8.08 -13.77 -16.53
CA GLN A 27 -9.25 -14.09 -15.73
C GLN A 27 -8.75 -14.90 -14.53
N PHE A 28 -8.63 -14.24 -13.39
CA PHE A 28 -8.32 -14.91 -12.13
C PHE A 28 -9.40 -15.98 -11.86
N PRO A 29 -9.04 -17.21 -11.45
CA PRO A 29 -10.02 -18.22 -11.12
C PRO A 29 -10.92 -17.71 -9.97
N ALA A 30 -12.23 -17.90 -10.09
CA ALA A 30 -13.20 -17.40 -9.09
C ALA A 30 -12.98 -17.95 -7.67
N ASP A 31 -12.21 -19.03 -7.53
CA ASP A 31 -11.96 -19.73 -6.27
C ASP A 31 -10.67 -19.29 -5.54
N VAL A 32 -9.86 -18.38 -6.12
CA VAL A 32 -8.61 -17.93 -5.49
C VAL A 32 -8.82 -16.56 -4.84
N LYS A 33 -9.03 -16.56 -3.52
CA LYS A 33 -9.04 -15.35 -2.70
C LYS A 33 -7.60 -14.84 -2.55
N ASP A 34 -7.40 -13.52 -2.61
CA ASP A 34 -6.09 -12.91 -2.38
C ASP A 34 -5.56 -13.31 -0.98
N PRO A 35 -4.42 -14.03 -0.91
CA PRO A 35 -3.85 -14.50 0.36
C PRO A 35 -3.34 -13.35 1.26
N CYS A 36 -3.28 -12.11 0.76
CA CYS A 36 -2.96 -10.92 1.55
C CYS A 36 -4.18 -10.23 2.18
N MET A 37 -5.41 -10.59 1.80
CA MET A 37 -6.62 -9.90 2.30
C MET A 37 -6.76 -9.90 3.83
N ASP A 38 -6.49 -11.05 4.46
CA ASP A 38 -6.65 -11.22 5.92
C ASP A 38 -5.30 -11.42 6.62
N LYS A 39 -4.18 -11.15 5.92
CA LYS A 39 -2.84 -11.38 6.46
C LYS A 39 -2.26 -10.09 7.04
N GLU A 40 -2.07 -10.09 8.35
CA GLU A 40 -1.41 -8.99 9.05
C GLU A 40 0.12 -9.15 9.02
N CYS A 41 0.80 -8.10 8.61
CA CYS A 41 2.26 -8.00 8.55
C CYS A 41 2.74 -6.94 9.55
N HIS A 42 3.78 -7.25 10.33
CA HIS A 42 4.27 -6.37 11.40
C HIS A 42 5.55 -5.63 11.02
N PHE A 43 5.93 -4.63 11.82
CA PHE A 43 7.20 -3.92 11.70
C PHE A 43 7.41 -3.26 10.33
N GLY A 44 6.35 -2.76 9.68
CA GLY A 44 6.47 -2.12 8.35
C GLY A 44 6.74 -3.08 7.18
N SER A 45 6.65 -4.40 7.39
CA SER A 45 6.67 -5.36 6.29
C SER A 45 5.42 -5.25 5.42
N LYS A 46 5.55 -5.56 4.12
CA LYS A 46 4.44 -5.55 3.15
C LYS A 46 4.10 -6.98 2.75
N CYS A 47 2.81 -7.26 2.66
CA CYS A 47 2.34 -8.55 2.19
C CYS A 47 2.57 -8.67 0.68
N ARG A 48 3.20 -9.76 0.25
CA ARG A 48 3.39 -10.11 -1.15
C ARG A 48 2.83 -11.51 -1.42
N PRO A 49 1.87 -11.68 -2.35
CA PRO A 49 1.39 -12.99 -2.74
C PRO A 49 2.47 -13.77 -3.52
N SER A 50 2.42 -15.08 -3.42
CA SER A 50 3.21 -15.99 -4.24
C SER A 50 2.73 -15.97 -5.70
N LEU A 51 3.59 -16.40 -6.63
CA LEU A 51 3.28 -16.44 -8.07
C LEU A 51 2.11 -17.36 -8.40
N ASP A 52 1.87 -18.37 -7.57
CA ASP A 52 0.73 -19.28 -7.70
C ASP A 52 -0.56 -18.73 -7.07
N GLY A 53 -0.49 -17.57 -6.39
CA GLY A 53 -1.61 -16.91 -5.74
C GLY A 53 -2.19 -17.66 -4.53
N ARG A 54 -1.54 -18.73 -4.06
CA ARG A 54 -2.07 -19.59 -2.98
C ARG A 54 -1.55 -19.22 -1.60
N THR A 55 -0.35 -18.68 -1.55
CA THR A 55 0.30 -18.27 -0.29
C THR A 55 0.70 -16.80 -0.38
N ALA A 56 0.97 -16.21 0.77
CA ALA A 56 1.52 -14.87 0.88
C ALA A 56 2.64 -14.85 1.91
N GLU A 57 3.58 -13.93 1.75
CA GLU A 57 4.70 -13.72 2.67
C GLU A 57 4.82 -12.23 3.02
N CYS A 58 5.16 -11.95 4.28
CA CYS A 58 5.45 -10.60 4.73
C CYS A 58 6.93 -10.31 4.46
N MET A 59 7.23 -9.29 3.66
CA MET A 59 8.59 -8.99 3.25
C MET A 59 8.94 -7.53 3.53
N CYS A 60 10.19 -7.29 3.91
CA CYS A 60 10.68 -5.93 4.11
C CYS A 60 10.84 -5.21 2.78
N PRO A 61 10.57 -3.89 2.72
CA PRO A 61 10.93 -3.08 1.56
C PRO A 61 12.44 -3.17 1.28
N GLU A 62 12.82 -3.59 0.07
CA GLU A 62 14.23 -3.61 -0.33
C GLU A 62 14.70 -2.24 -0.81
N LYS A 63 13.86 -1.59 -1.61
CA LYS A 63 14.12 -0.29 -2.23
C LYS A 63 12.98 0.67 -1.90
N CYS A 64 13.34 1.90 -1.59
CA CYS A 64 12.40 2.97 -1.38
C CYS A 64 12.57 3.99 -2.49
N ALA A 65 11.52 4.19 -3.28
CA ALA A 65 11.51 5.22 -4.29
C ALA A 65 11.43 6.60 -3.62
N ASN A 66 12.17 7.56 -4.17
CA ASN A 66 12.08 8.96 -3.79
C ASN A 66 11.50 9.73 -4.98
N TYR A 67 10.31 10.30 -4.78
CA TYR A 67 9.56 11.06 -5.77
C TYR A 67 9.68 12.57 -5.52
N GLY A 68 10.80 13.03 -4.96
CA GLY A 68 11.10 14.44 -4.73
C GLY A 68 10.26 15.06 -3.63
N ASP A 69 9.43 16.03 -4.00
CA ASP A 69 8.57 16.83 -3.11
C ASP A 69 7.26 16.12 -2.69
N SER A 70 7.03 14.91 -3.21
CA SER A 70 5.90 14.07 -2.83
C SER A 70 5.85 13.83 -1.32
N ARG A 71 4.64 13.85 -0.72
CA ARG A 71 4.43 13.66 0.73
C ARG A 71 5.11 12.40 1.28
N GLY A 72 5.11 11.32 0.51
CA GLY A 72 5.75 10.05 0.88
C GLY A 72 7.27 10.02 0.77
N SER A 73 7.90 11.10 0.29
CA SER A 73 9.35 11.27 0.17
C SER A 73 9.92 12.34 1.10
N ARG A 74 9.06 13.00 1.89
CA ARG A 74 9.45 13.97 2.91
C ARG A 74 10.01 13.27 4.15
N PRO A 75 10.95 13.91 4.87
CA PRO A 75 11.52 13.35 6.09
C PRO A 75 10.46 13.16 7.17
N VAL A 76 10.68 12.19 8.04
CA VAL A 76 9.83 11.89 9.20
C VAL A 76 10.68 11.60 10.43
N CYS A 77 10.17 11.98 11.60
CA CYS A 77 10.75 11.61 12.88
C CYS A 77 10.07 10.33 13.39
N GLY A 78 10.87 9.29 13.66
CA GLY A 78 10.40 8.02 14.21
C GLY A 78 10.06 8.11 15.70
N SER A 79 9.25 7.17 16.18
CA SER A 79 8.95 7.00 17.61
C SER A 79 10.18 6.68 18.46
N ASP A 80 11.25 6.22 17.82
CA ASP A 80 12.55 5.96 18.43
C ASP A 80 13.47 7.21 18.46
N GLY A 81 12.95 8.37 18.07
CA GLY A 81 13.67 9.64 18.09
C GLY A 81 14.71 9.79 16.98
N ARG A 82 14.66 8.94 15.95
CA ARG A 82 15.55 9.02 14.79
C ARG A 82 14.87 9.62 13.57
N ASP A 83 15.67 10.33 12.79
CA ASP A 83 15.29 10.85 11.48
C ASP A 83 15.30 9.76 10.42
N TYR A 84 14.24 9.74 9.63
CA TYR A 84 14.12 8.89 8.45
C TYR A 84 13.91 9.75 7.20
N PRO A 85 14.63 9.48 6.09
CA PRO A 85 14.50 10.26 4.86
C PRO A 85 13.07 10.29 4.32
N ASN A 86 12.32 9.21 4.54
CA ASN A 86 10.92 9.09 4.18
C ASN A 86 10.25 7.93 4.93
N VAL A 87 8.94 7.78 4.74
CA VAL A 87 8.11 6.74 5.37
C VAL A 87 8.58 5.33 5.01
N CYS A 88 8.94 5.08 3.74
CA CYS A 88 9.39 3.75 3.32
C CYS A 88 10.71 3.36 4.00
N GLU A 89 11.65 4.29 4.15
CA GLU A 89 12.92 4.02 4.84
C GLU A 89 12.70 3.75 6.34
N LEU A 90 11.71 4.39 6.96
CA LEU A 90 11.28 4.07 8.33
C LEU A 90 10.70 2.65 8.42
N GLU A 91 9.75 2.30 7.55
CA GLU A 91 9.14 0.95 7.50
C GLU A 91 10.20 -0.14 7.24
N LYS A 92 11.14 0.13 6.33
CA LYS A 92 12.27 -0.75 6.04
C LYS A 92 13.17 -0.95 7.25
N ALA A 93 13.48 0.12 7.97
CA ALA A 93 14.29 0.04 9.18
C ALA A 93 13.58 -0.72 10.30
N ALA A 94 12.29 -0.46 10.52
CA ALA A 94 11.44 -1.20 11.46
C ALA A 94 11.47 -2.70 11.15
N CYS A 95 11.30 -3.05 9.87
CA CYS A 95 11.21 -4.43 9.43
C CYS A 95 12.53 -5.17 9.61
N LYS A 96 13.64 -4.56 9.19
CA LYS A 96 14.99 -5.15 9.32
C LYS A 96 15.43 -5.29 10.78
N GLN A 97 14.98 -4.40 11.65
CA GLN A 97 15.29 -4.45 13.08
C GLN A 97 14.30 -5.31 13.87
N MET A 98 13.23 -5.82 13.23
CA MET A 98 12.11 -6.51 13.90
C MET A 98 11.59 -5.71 15.10
N ARG A 99 11.44 -4.40 14.91
CA ARG A 99 11.03 -3.47 15.97
C ARG A 99 9.94 -2.55 15.44
N GLU A 100 8.92 -2.32 16.26
CA GLU A 100 7.86 -1.39 15.92
C GLU A 100 8.39 0.04 16.02
N ILE A 101 8.43 0.72 14.88
CA ILE A 101 8.81 2.13 14.78
C ILE A 101 7.67 2.80 14.03
N THR A 102 6.97 3.71 14.70
CA THR A 102 5.87 4.47 14.12
C THR A 102 6.35 5.88 13.80
N ILE A 103 5.63 6.57 12.92
CA ILE A 103 5.91 7.98 12.67
C ILE A 103 5.44 8.77 13.87
N LYS A 104 6.36 9.48 14.53
CA LYS A 104 6.02 10.43 15.60
C LYS A 104 5.44 11.71 15.00
N TYR A 105 6.08 12.23 13.96
CA TYR A 105 5.60 13.37 13.17
C TYR A 105 6.36 13.50 11.83
N GLN A 106 5.82 14.29 10.89
CA GLN A 106 6.51 14.64 9.64
C GLN A 106 7.53 15.77 9.87
N GLY A 107 8.70 15.68 9.24
CA GLY A 107 9.84 16.57 9.48
C GLY A 107 10.97 15.90 10.27
N HIS A 108 12.01 16.66 10.61
CA HIS A 108 13.15 16.11 11.33
C HIS A 108 12.96 16.08 12.86
N CYS A 109 13.59 15.12 13.52
CA CYS A 109 13.66 15.04 14.95
C CYS A 109 14.35 16.29 15.52
N GLY A 110 13.79 16.87 16.58
CA GLY A 110 14.35 18.05 17.23
C GLY A 110 13.99 19.39 16.58
N GLU A 111 13.44 19.43 15.36
CA GLU A 111 13.00 20.70 14.73
C GLU A 111 11.71 21.30 15.33
N CYS A 112 11.11 20.65 16.33
CA CYS A 112 9.92 21.15 17.03
C CYS A 112 10.29 21.68 18.42
N TYR A 113 10.33 23.01 18.56
CA TYR A 113 10.79 23.69 19.78
C TYR A 113 9.65 24.34 20.61
N PHE A 114 8.37 24.23 20.22
CA PHE A 114 7.25 24.79 21.00
C PHE A 114 5.99 23.89 20.96
N PHE A 115 5.59 23.37 22.13
CA PHE A 115 4.40 22.53 22.31
C PHE A 115 3.16 23.39 22.58
N THR A 116 2.45 23.78 21.52
CA THR A 116 0.99 23.75 21.59
C THR A 116 0.55 22.59 20.72
N SER A 117 -0.41 21.80 21.19
CA SER A 117 -0.69 20.41 20.81
C SER A 117 -0.95 20.11 19.32
N VAL A 118 -0.90 21.11 18.42
CA VAL A 118 -1.27 21.00 17.01
C VAL A 118 -0.36 21.84 16.06
N ILE A 119 0.69 22.50 16.55
CA ILE A 119 1.52 23.37 15.72
C ILE A 119 3.01 23.14 15.99
N CYS A 120 3.77 22.81 14.94
CA CYS A 120 5.25 22.85 14.98
C CYS A 120 5.75 24.02 14.11
N PHE A 121 6.69 24.81 14.65
CA PHE A 121 7.36 25.88 13.92
C PHE A 121 8.70 25.40 13.38
N GLN A 122 8.80 25.24 12.07
CA GLN A 122 10.06 24.98 11.38
C GLN A 122 10.57 26.33 10.83
N GLY A 123 11.20 27.13 11.69
CA GLY A 123 11.54 28.53 11.38
C GLY A 123 10.29 29.41 11.22
N ASN A 124 10.08 29.98 10.02
CA ASN A 124 8.91 30.82 9.68
C ASN A 124 7.68 30.01 9.18
N HIS A 125 7.76 28.68 9.14
CA HIS A 125 6.68 27.83 8.65
C HIS A 125 5.90 27.18 9.80
N ILE A 126 4.57 27.31 9.74
CA ILE A 126 3.62 26.62 10.61
C ILE A 126 3.30 25.27 9.96
N ALA A 127 3.74 24.18 10.58
CA ALA A 127 3.31 22.83 10.21
C ALA A 127 2.11 22.44 11.08
N VAL A 128 0.97 22.17 10.43
CA VAL A 128 -0.26 21.68 11.08
C VAL A 128 -0.26 20.16 11.02
N PHE A 129 -0.39 19.50 12.17
CA PHE A 129 -0.57 18.06 12.22
C PHE A 129 -1.92 17.72 11.58
N SER A 130 -1.91 17.02 10.46
CA SER A 130 -3.08 16.25 10.05
C SER A 130 -2.99 14.94 10.79
N ASP A 131 -3.64 14.85 11.95
CA ASP A 131 -3.95 13.57 12.59
C ASP A 131 -4.70 12.72 11.56
N SER A 132 -4.00 11.76 10.96
CA SER A 132 -4.64 10.68 10.23
C SER A 132 -5.11 9.67 11.27
N LYS A 133 -6.36 9.85 11.70
CA LYS A 133 -7.15 8.76 12.27
C LYS A 133 -7.26 7.60 11.28
#